data_AF-A0A2H0PA91-F1
#
_entry.id   AF-A0A2H0PA91-F1
#
_cell.length_a   1.000
_cell.length_b   1.000
_cell.length_c   1.000
_cell.angle_alpha   90.00
_cell.angle_beta   90.00
_cell.angle_gamma   90.00
#
_symmetry.space_group_name_H-M   'P 1'
#
loop_
_entity.id
_entity.type
_entity.pdbx_description
1 polymer ?
#
loop_
_entity_poly.entity_id
_entity_poly.type
_entity_poly.pdbx_seq_one_letter_code
_entity_poly.pdbx_strand_id
1 'polypeptide(L)'
;TNECNLACMHCIEESGPGKAFKDELSKEQVFEVLRQLMDAEVPYMSFSGGEPMVHPHFFEMAEYVTKRGTQLKIETNGHLITQDDAKRMKDLGVKAVQVSMDGATPETFNKLRVHGNFDKMIEGVN
;
A
#
# COMPACT_ATOMS: atom_id res chain seq x y z
N THR A 1 -2.49 7.21 -3.94
CA THR A 1 -2.36 8.44 -3.12
C THR A 1 -0.89 8.74 -2.95
N ASN A 2 -0.52 10.00 -2.70
CA ASN A 2 0.82 10.39 -2.27
C ASN A 2 0.91 10.60 -0.75
N GLU A 3 -0.23 10.48 -0.04
CA GLU A 3 -0.29 10.46 1.42
C GLU A 3 0.47 9.25 1.97
N CYS A 4 1.30 9.46 2.98
CA CYS A 4 2.05 8.40 3.63
C CYS A 4 2.25 8.72 5.11
N ASN A 5 2.15 7.71 5.98
CA ASN A 5 2.43 7.88 7.39
C ASN A 5 3.94 7.99 7.73
N LEU A 6 4.84 7.84 6.75
CA LEU A 6 6.30 7.97 6.88
C LEU A 6 6.85 9.12 6.00
N ALA A 7 8.09 9.55 6.24
CA ALA A 7 8.75 10.62 5.48
C ALA A 7 10.17 10.23 5.02
N CYS A 8 10.31 9.07 4.37
CA CYS A 8 11.60 8.45 4.06
C CYS A 8 12.56 9.37 3.28
N MET A 9 13.86 9.35 3.63
CA MET A 9 14.88 10.20 3.01
C MET A 9 15.13 9.90 1.52
N HIS A 10 14.85 8.67 1.09
CA HIS A 10 15.10 8.18 -0.27
C HIS A 10 13.81 8.07 -1.11
N CYS A 11 12.71 8.67 -0.65
CA CYS A 11 11.43 8.58 -1.36
C CYS A 11 11.50 9.42 -2.65
N ILE A 12 11.44 8.75 -3.81
CA ILE A 12 11.49 9.40 -5.13
C ILE A 12 10.24 10.22 -5.44
N GLU A 13 9.09 9.86 -4.86
CA GLU A 13 7.81 10.57 -5.02
C GLU A 13 7.65 11.73 -4.02
N GLU A 14 8.61 11.88 -3.11
CA GLU A 14 8.55 12.77 -1.97
C GLU A 14 7.26 12.62 -1.13
N SER A 15 6.67 11.43 -1.06
CA SER A 15 5.48 11.14 -0.26
C SER A 15 5.67 11.44 1.23
N GLY A 16 4.57 11.67 1.95
CA GLY A 16 4.62 11.88 3.40
C GLY A 16 3.34 12.40 4.02
N PRO A 17 3.35 12.67 5.33
CA PRO A 17 2.18 13.14 6.05
C PRO A 17 1.68 14.47 5.49
N GLY A 18 0.42 14.52 5.07
CA GLY A 18 -0.20 15.71 4.48
C GLY A 18 0.29 16.04 3.06
N LYS A 19 0.90 15.06 2.37
CA LYS A 19 1.39 15.22 1.00
C LYS A 19 0.52 14.56 -0.06
N ALA A 20 -0.72 14.19 0.27
CA ALA A 20 -1.73 13.88 -0.73
C ALA A 20 -1.75 14.94 -1.85
N PHE A 21 -1.84 14.51 -3.11
CA PHE A 21 -1.93 15.48 -4.20
C PHE A 21 -3.27 16.22 -4.12
N LYS A 22 -3.28 17.50 -4.55
CA LYS A 22 -4.50 18.32 -4.53
C LYS A 22 -5.57 17.80 -5.50
N ASP A 23 -5.13 17.08 -6.52
CA ASP A 23 -5.88 16.53 -7.63
C ASP A 23 -5.81 14.99 -7.66
N GLU A 24 -5.75 14.35 -6.48
CA GLU A 24 -5.95 12.89 -6.42
C GLU A 24 -7.31 12.50 -7.00
N LEU A 25 -7.33 11.34 -7.65
CA LEU A 25 -8.54 10.79 -8.25
C LEU A 25 -9.63 10.62 -7.18
N SER A 26 -10.84 11.06 -7.49
CA SER A 26 -12.02 10.76 -6.67
C SER A 26 -12.27 9.26 -6.65
N LYS A 27 -13.10 8.80 -5.70
CA LYS A 27 -13.54 7.39 -5.65
C LYS A 27 -14.08 6.94 -7.01
N GLU A 28 -14.97 7.72 -7.61
CA GLU A 28 -15.60 7.41 -8.88
C GLU A 28 -14.57 7.29 -10.01
N GLN A 29 -13.59 8.20 -10.06
CA GLN A 29 -12.52 8.16 -11.06
C GLN A 29 -11.62 6.93 -10.88
N VAL A 30 -11.25 6.59 -9.65
CA VAL A 30 -10.44 5.40 -9.38
C VAL A 30 -11.17 4.13 -9.79
N PHE A 31 -12.44 3.97 -9.41
CA PHE A 31 -13.20 2.77 -9.76
C PHE A 31 -13.50 2.69 -11.26
N GLU A 32 -13.64 3.82 -11.95
CA GLU A 32 -13.73 3.84 -13.41
C GLU A 32 -12.43 3.36 -14.07
N VAL A 33 -11.26 3.81 -13.59
CA VAL A 33 -9.96 3.31 -14.05
C VAL A 33 -9.82 1.81 -13.78
N LEU A 34 -10.16 1.35 -12.57
CA LEU A 34 -10.13 -0.07 -12.24
C LEU A 34 -11.05 -0.88 -13.15
N ARG A 35 -12.28 -0.41 -13.41
CA ARG A 35 -13.21 -1.06 -14.35
C ARG A 35 -12.58 -1.20 -15.74
N GLN A 36 -12.01 -0.13 -16.27
CA GLN A 36 -11.34 -0.17 -17.58
C GLN A 36 -10.19 -1.19 -17.61
N LEU A 37 -9.38 -1.26 -16.55
CA LEU A 37 -8.29 -2.23 -16.43
C LEU A 37 -8.80 -3.68 -16.34
N MET A 38 -9.91 -3.92 -15.63
CA MET A 38 -10.51 -5.25 -15.53
C MET A 38 -11.17 -5.67 -16.84
N ASP A 39 -11.81 -4.75 -17.55
CA ASP A 39 -12.43 -5.01 -18.86
C ASP A 39 -11.36 -5.27 -19.95
N ALA A 40 -10.15 -4.73 -19.76
CA ALA A 40 -8.97 -5.03 -20.57
C ALA A 40 -8.23 -6.31 -20.13
N GLU A 41 -8.77 -7.06 -19.16
CA GLU A 41 -8.21 -8.33 -18.66
C GLU A 41 -6.75 -8.21 -18.19
N VAL A 42 -6.38 -7.09 -17.56
CA VAL A 42 -5.04 -6.89 -16.99
C VAL A 42 -4.77 -8.00 -15.96
N PRO A 43 -3.77 -8.86 -16.16
CA PRO A 43 -3.63 -10.09 -15.36
C PRO A 43 -3.03 -9.84 -13.97
N TYR A 44 -2.31 -8.73 -13.81
CA TYR A 44 -1.54 -8.42 -12.62
C TYR A 44 -1.53 -6.91 -12.36
N MET A 45 -1.71 -6.54 -11.10
CA MET A 45 -1.72 -5.16 -10.63
C MET A 45 -0.97 -5.05 -9.30
N SER A 46 -0.31 -3.91 -9.07
CA SER A 46 0.20 -3.55 -7.75
C SER A 46 -0.49 -2.30 -7.21
N PHE A 47 -0.85 -2.34 -5.93
CA PHE A 47 -1.19 -1.14 -5.19
C PHE A 47 0.05 -0.63 -4.47
N SER A 48 0.36 0.64 -4.72
CA SER A 48 1.49 1.37 -4.18
C SER A 48 1.07 2.82 -3.89
N GLY A 49 2.05 3.72 -3.80
CA GLY A 49 1.87 5.17 -3.74
C GLY A 49 1.65 5.66 -2.32
N GLY A 50 2.46 6.65 -1.92
CA GLY A 50 2.61 7.01 -0.52
C GLY A 50 2.69 5.76 0.35
N GLU A 51 1.69 5.55 1.19
CA GLU A 51 1.34 4.25 1.73
C GLU A 51 -0.05 3.81 1.22
N PRO A 52 -0.20 2.72 0.45
CA PRO A 52 -1.50 2.36 -0.10
C PRO A 52 -2.57 2.09 0.98
N MET A 53 -2.19 1.56 2.14
CA MET A 53 -3.13 1.27 3.22
C MET A 53 -3.68 2.52 3.92
N VAL A 54 -3.12 3.73 3.69
CA VAL A 54 -3.75 4.97 4.16
C VAL A 54 -4.91 5.42 3.28
N HIS A 55 -5.05 4.87 2.08
CA HIS A 55 -6.11 5.26 1.15
C HIS A 55 -7.48 4.82 1.71
N PRO A 56 -8.49 5.71 1.78
CA PRO A 56 -9.77 5.41 2.44
C PRO A 56 -10.54 4.24 1.81
N HIS A 57 -10.28 3.95 0.53
CA HIS A 57 -10.93 2.88 -0.22
C HIS A 57 -10.03 1.66 -0.48
N PHE A 58 -8.88 1.53 0.22
CA PHE A 58 -7.89 0.47 -0.03
C PHE A 58 -8.50 -0.92 -0.19
N PHE A 59 -9.27 -1.38 0.80
CA PHE A 59 -9.85 -2.72 0.76
C PHE A 59 -11.00 -2.85 -0.25
N GLU A 60 -11.78 -1.79 -0.49
CA GLU A 60 -12.83 -1.81 -1.52
C GLU A 60 -12.22 -1.99 -2.92
N MET A 61 -11.12 -1.28 -3.20
CA MET A 61 -10.37 -1.43 -4.44
C MET A 61 -9.75 -2.82 -4.55
N ALA A 62 -9.16 -3.34 -3.46
CA ALA A 62 -8.52 -4.64 -3.46
C ALA A 62 -9.54 -5.76 -3.76
N GLU A 63 -10.69 -5.71 -3.09
CA GLU A 63 -11.80 -6.63 -3.33
C GLU A 63 -12.35 -6.56 -4.75
N TYR A 64 -12.47 -5.34 -5.31
CA TYR A 64 -12.92 -5.16 -6.68
C TYR A 64 -11.99 -5.83 -7.70
N VAL A 65 -10.67 -5.64 -7.54
CA VAL A 65 -9.64 -6.19 -8.44
C VAL A 65 -9.56 -7.71 -8.32
N THR A 66 -9.48 -8.23 -7.09
CA THR A 66 -9.28 -9.68 -6.88
C THR A 66 -10.51 -10.51 -7.27
N LYS A 67 -11.74 -10.02 -7.03
CA LYS A 67 -12.97 -10.69 -7.48
C LYS A 67 -13.10 -10.81 -8.99
N ARG A 68 -12.41 -9.95 -9.75
CA ARG A 68 -12.38 -9.98 -11.22
C ARG A 68 -11.24 -10.85 -11.76
N GLY A 69 -10.52 -11.58 -10.90
CA GLY A 69 -9.49 -12.54 -11.27
C GLY A 69 -8.11 -11.94 -11.51
N THR A 70 -7.94 -10.63 -11.33
CA THR A 70 -6.63 -9.98 -11.44
C THR A 70 -5.79 -10.30 -10.21
N GLN A 71 -4.52 -10.68 -10.43
CA GLN A 71 -3.59 -10.91 -9.32
C GLN A 71 -3.13 -9.57 -8.74
N LEU A 72 -3.34 -9.39 -7.44
CA LEU A 72 -2.99 -8.16 -6.74
C LEU A 72 -1.75 -8.33 -5.85
N LYS A 73 -0.74 -7.48 -6.02
CA LYS A 73 0.37 -7.28 -5.08
C LYS A 73 0.18 -5.97 -4.32
N ILE A 74 0.49 -5.96 -3.02
CA ILE A 74 0.52 -4.73 -2.21
C ILE A 74 1.98 -4.37 -1.90
N GLU A 75 2.37 -3.12 -2.12
CA GLU A 75 3.67 -2.57 -1.75
C GLU A 75 3.49 -1.59 -0.59
N THR A 76 3.96 -1.96 0.60
CA THR A 76 3.63 -1.26 1.85
C THR A 76 4.86 -1.05 2.73
N ASN A 77 4.80 -0.07 3.61
CA ASN A 77 5.74 0.13 4.71
C ASN A 77 5.46 -0.79 5.92
N GLY A 78 4.35 -1.54 5.91
CA GLY A 78 4.00 -2.54 6.93
C GLY A 78 3.44 -2.00 8.25
N HIS A 79 3.45 -0.68 8.48
CA HIS A 79 3.10 -0.12 9.79
C HIS A 79 1.61 -0.14 10.11
N LEU A 80 0.76 -0.37 9.11
CA LEU A 80 -0.69 -0.40 9.27
C LEU A 80 -1.25 -1.82 9.23
N ILE A 81 -0.41 -2.83 9.05
CA ILE A 81 -0.86 -4.22 9.00
C ILE A 81 -1.16 -4.68 10.43
N THR A 82 -2.43 -4.92 10.72
CA THR A 82 -2.87 -5.71 11.87
C THR A 82 -3.11 -7.17 11.47
N GLN A 83 -3.33 -8.06 12.45
CA GLN A 83 -3.72 -9.45 12.17
C GLN A 83 -5.04 -9.53 11.38
N ASP A 84 -5.99 -8.64 11.66
CA ASP A 84 -7.26 -8.59 10.93
C ASP A 84 -7.05 -8.10 9.49
N ASP A 85 -6.17 -7.12 9.27
CA ASP A 85 -5.83 -6.66 7.92
C ASP A 85 -5.12 -7.76 7.12
N ALA A 86 -4.16 -8.46 7.73
CA ALA A 86 -3.47 -9.59 7.12
C ALA A 86 -4.44 -10.72 6.75
N LYS A 87 -5.35 -11.07 7.67
CA LYS A 87 -6.41 -12.04 7.40
C LYS A 87 -7.32 -11.58 6.26
N ARG A 88 -7.73 -10.31 6.25
CA ARG A 88 -8.58 -9.75 5.20
C ARG A 88 -7.89 -9.77 3.84
N MET A 89 -6.61 -9.41 3.76
CA MET A 89 -5.83 -9.51 2.52
C MET A 89 -5.75 -10.96 2.02
N LYS A 90 -5.52 -11.93 2.91
CA LYS A 90 -5.53 -13.36 2.58
C LYS A 90 -6.89 -13.83 2.06
N ASP A 91 -7.97 -13.48 2.76
CA ASP A 91 -9.34 -13.87 2.39
C ASP A 91 -9.75 -13.27 1.02
N LEU A 92 -9.29 -12.06 0.72
CA LEU A 92 -9.50 -11.40 -0.57
C LEU A 92 -8.68 -12.01 -1.72
N GLY A 93 -7.73 -12.91 -1.44
CA GLY A 93 -6.87 -13.51 -2.45
C GLY A 93 -5.74 -12.59 -2.94
N VAL A 94 -5.28 -11.65 -2.10
CA VAL A 94 -4.07 -10.87 -2.38
C VAL A 94 -2.91 -11.84 -2.62
N LYS A 95 -2.24 -11.69 -3.76
CA LYS A 95 -1.24 -12.64 -4.24
C LYS A 95 0.08 -12.52 -3.48
N ALA A 96 0.48 -11.29 -3.14
CA ALA A 96 1.72 -11.02 -2.44
C ALA A 96 1.64 -9.68 -1.71
N VAL A 97 2.37 -9.59 -0.59
CA VAL A 97 2.63 -8.33 0.13
C VAL A 97 4.14 -8.12 0.17
N GLN A 98 4.59 -7.01 -0.39
CA GLN A 98 5.98 -6.59 -0.40
C GLN A 98 6.16 -5.51 0.66
N VAL A 99 6.83 -5.86 1.76
CA VAL A 99 7.11 -4.94 2.86
C VAL A 99 8.48 -4.31 2.66
N SER A 100 8.53 -2.99 2.76
CA SER A 100 9.77 -2.25 2.53
C SER A 100 10.58 -2.11 3.82
N MET A 101 11.75 -2.76 3.86
CA MET A 101 12.65 -2.82 5.02
C MET A 101 14.05 -2.33 4.63
N ASP A 102 14.37 -1.08 4.95
CA ASP A 102 15.65 -0.44 4.59
C ASP A 102 16.59 -0.34 5.80
N GLY A 103 16.88 -1.48 6.42
CA GLY A 103 17.76 -1.60 7.59
C GLY A 103 17.48 -2.85 8.40
N ALA A 104 18.52 -3.47 8.95
CA ALA A 104 18.42 -4.70 9.74
C ALA A 104 18.30 -4.46 11.26
N THR A 105 18.44 -3.21 11.68
CA THR A 105 18.33 -2.76 13.07
C THR A 105 17.43 -1.54 13.15
N PRO A 106 16.84 -1.23 14.32
CA PRO A 106 16.11 0.03 14.51
C PRO A 106 16.93 1.25 14.09
N GLU A 107 18.22 1.30 14.47
CA GLU A 107 19.10 2.41 14.11
C GLU A 107 19.25 2.59 12.59
N THR A 108 19.54 1.52 11.85
CA THR A 108 19.77 1.60 10.41
C THR A 108 18.49 1.84 9.63
N PHE A 109 17.38 1.24 10.08
CA PHE A 109 16.05 1.42 9.50
C PHE A 109 15.55 2.86 9.66
N ASN A 110 15.54 3.37 10.89
CA ASN A 110 15.02 4.69 11.22
C ASN A 110 15.83 5.83 10.60
N LYS A 111 17.13 5.60 10.30
CA LYS A 111 17.95 6.55 9.57
C LYS A 111 17.40 6.85 8.18
N LEU A 112 16.87 5.84 7.48
CA LEU A 112 16.33 5.98 6.12
C LEU A 112 14.83 6.25 6.11
N ARG A 113 14.09 5.60 7.02
CA ARG A 113 12.63 5.63 7.12
C ARG A 113 12.18 6.54 8.26
N VAL A 114 12.27 7.85 8.04
CA VAL A 114 11.85 8.86 9.02
C VAL A 114 10.38 8.66 9.41
N HIS A 115 10.07 8.83 10.70
CA HIS A 115 8.80 8.46 11.36
C HIS A 115 8.48 6.96 11.40
N GLY A 116 9.36 6.11 10.85
CA GLY A 116 9.22 4.67 10.92
C GLY A 116 9.43 4.12 12.33
N ASN A 117 8.97 2.90 12.55
CA ASN A 117 9.24 2.09 13.73
C ASN A 117 9.58 0.68 13.25
N PHE A 118 10.81 0.26 13.50
CA PHE A 118 11.32 -1.04 13.08
C PHE A 118 10.50 -2.20 13.67
N ASP A 119 10.23 -2.17 14.98
CA ASP A 119 9.50 -3.24 15.66
C ASP A 119 8.07 -3.37 15.11
N LYS A 120 7.39 -2.25 14.88
CA LYS A 120 6.05 -2.24 14.27
C LYS A 120 6.04 -2.80 12.85
N MET A 121 7.08 -2.51 12.06
CA MET A 121 7.23 -3.10 10.73
C MET A 121 7.44 -4.62 10.81
N ILE A 122 8.28 -5.09 11.75
CA ILE A 122 8.50 -6.52 11.99
C ILE A 122 7.21 -7.21 12.47
N GLU A 123 6.43 -6.59 13.36
CA GLU A 123 5.12 -7.08 13.79
C GLU A 123 4.17 -7.26 12.60
N GLY A 124 4.16 -6.32 11.64
CA GLY A 124 3.33 -6.43 10.43
C GLY A 124 3.74 -7.54 9.46
N VAL A 125 4.93 -8.15 9.63
CA VAL A 125 5.44 -9.25 8.81
C VAL A 125 5.24 -10.63 9.45
N ASN A 126 5.09 -10.69 10.78
CA ASN A 126 4.97 -11.94 11.55
C ASN A 126 3.52 -12.40 11.72
#